data_AF-A0A530BBZ5-F1
#
_entry.id   AF-A0A530BBZ5-F1
#
_cell.length_a   1.000
_cell.length_b   1.000
_cell.length_c   1.000
_cell.angle_alpha   90.00
_cell.angle_beta   90.00
_cell.angle_gamma   90.00
#
_symmetry.space_group_name_H-M   'P 1'
#
loop_
_entity.id
_entity.type
_entity.pdbx_description
1 polymer ?
#
loop_
_entity_poly.entity_id
_entity_poly.type
_entity_poly.pdbx_seq_one_letter_code
_entity_poly.pdbx_strand_id
1 'polypeptide(L)' 'MDEGLLSQATRLGPVHLKVTDIPAALTVWRDTLGLAPAGEDAVLAQLGAGGRTLIVLHAGAEVALPQKSR' A
#
# COMPACT_ATOMS: atom_id res chain seq x y z
N MET A 1 5.23 19.92 29.77
CA MET A 1 6.02 19.19 28.77
C MET A 1 5.06 18.15 28.25
N ASP A 2 4.50 18.36 27.05
CA ASP A 2 3.56 17.39 26.48
C ASP A 2 4.28 16.06 26.33
N GLU A 3 3.98 15.12 27.23
CA GLU A 3 4.37 13.74 27.06
C GLU A 3 3.78 13.30 25.73
N GLY A 4 4.65 13.03 24.75
CA GLY A 4 4.24 12.82 23.36
C GLY A 4 3.03 11.90 23.28
N LEU A 5 2.03 12.31 22.51
CA LEU A 5 0.71 11.66 22.37
C LEU A 5 0.76 10.17 21.98
N LEU A 6 1.95 9.63 21.69
CA LEU A 6 2.19 8.26 21.26
C LEU A 6 3.39 7.65 21.99
N SER A 7 3.30 6.34 22.24
CA SER A 7 4.42 5.55 22.77
C SER A 7 5.66 5.63 21.87
N GLN A 8 6.85 5.61 22.48
CA GLN A 8 8.12 5.50 21.75
C GLN A 8 8.27 4.20 20.96
N ALA A 9 7.42 3.19 21.23
CA ALA A 9 7.35 1.96 20.46
C ALA A 9 6.51 2.10 19.17
N THR A 10 5.77 3.20 18.99
CA THR A 10 4.91 3.40 17.81
C THR A 10 5.73 3.42 16.53
N ARG A 11 5.31 2.66 15.52
CA ARG A 11 5.92 2.62 14.18
C ARG A 11 4.82 2.73 13.14
N LEU A 12 5.14 3.35 12.00
CA LEU A 12 4.25 3.33 10.84
C LEU A 12 4.24 1.92 10.24
N GLY A 13 3.03 1.37 10.06
CA GLY A 13 2.81 0.13 9.33
C GLY A 13 2.81 0.33 7.81
N PRO A 14 2.45 -0.71 7.05
CA PRO A 14 2.23 -0.59 5.61
C PRO A 14 1.19 0.48 5.28
N VAL A 15 1.27 1.07 4.09
CA VAL A 15 0.20 1.91 3.54
C VAL A 15 -0.88 1.01 2.95
N HIS A 16 -2.14 1.25 3.30
CA HIS A 16 -3.28 0.51 2.77
C HIS A 16 -4.02 1.37 1.76
N LEU A 17 -4.11 0.92 0.50
CA LEU A 17 -4.84 1.62 -0.55
C LEU A 17 -5.97 0.75 -1.07
N LYS A 18 -7.16 1.31 -1.23
CA LYS A 18 -8.18 0.70 -2.09
C LYS A 18 -7.87 1.04 -3.54
N VAL A 19 -7.96 0.05 -4.42
CA VAL A 19 -7.75 0.18 -5.86
C VAL A 19 -8.96 -0.31 -6.63
N THR A 20 -9.13 0.19 -7.85
CA THR A 20 -10.22 -0.21 -8.75
C THR A 20 -9.94 -1.55 -9.41
N ASP A 21 -8.66 -1.87 -9.61
CA ASP A 21 -8.17 -3.09 -10.25
C ASP A 21 -6.80 -3.44 -9.65
N ILE A 22 -6.70 -4.60 -8.99
CA ILE A 22 -5.45 -5.07 -8.36
C ILE A 22 -4.38 -5.41 -9.41
N PRO A 23 -4.65 -6.25 -10.43
CA PRO A 23 -3.69 -6.50 -11.51
C PRO A 23 -3.10 -5.23 -12.16
N ALA A 24 -3.93 -4.23 -12.45
CA ALA A 24 -3.46 -2.96 -13.01
C ALA A 24 -2.58 -2.21 -12.01
N ALA A 25 -2.96 -2.17 -10.73
CA ALA A 25 -2.16 -1.55 -9.68
C ALA A 25 -0.82 -2.28 -9.47
N LEU A 26 -0.77 -3.62 -9.60
CA LEU A 26 0.47 -4.39 -9.52
C LEU A 26 1.48 -3.95 -10.59
N THR A 27 1.04 -3.57 -11.78
CA THR A 27 1.95 -3.05 -12.82
C THR A 27 2.71 -1.80 -12.36
N VAL A 28 2.07 -0.95 -11.54
CA VAL A 28 2.72 0.25 -10.98
C VAL A 28 3.69 -0.14 -9.86
N TRP A 29 3.22 -0.90 -8.87
CA TRP A 29 4.00 -1.15 -7.65
C TRP A 29 5.07 -2.22 -7.81
N ARG A 30 4.79 -3.28 -8.59
CA ARG A 30 5.73 -4.36 -8.88
C ARG A 30 6.63 -4.01 -10.04
N ASP A 31 6.05 -3.69 -11.21
CA ASP A 31 6.83 -3.64 -12.45
C ASP A 31 7.51 -2.28 -12.64
N THR A 32 6.89 -1.19 -12.21
CA THR A 32 7.49 0.15 -12.32
C THR A 32 8.36 0.50 -11.11
N LEU A 33 7.85 0.29 -9.89
CA LEU A 33 8.59 0.64 -8.67
C LEU A 33 9.54 -0.47 -8.19
N GLY A 34 9.30 -1.73 -8.56
CA GLY A 34 10.16 -2.85 -8.19
C GLY A 34 9.86 -3.46 -6.81
N LEU A 35 8.68 -3.24 -6.23
CA LEU A 35 8.32 -3.91 -4.98
C LEU A 35 8.04 -5.39 -5.22
N ALA A 36 8.56 -6.24 -4.33
CA ALA A 36 8.36 -7.68 -4.41
C ALA A 36 7.00 -8.07 -3.79
N PRO A 37 6.27 -9.03 -4.38
CA PRO A 37 5.11 -9.63 -3.73
C PRO A 37 5.49 -10.24 -2.37
N ALA A 38 4.69 -9.93 -1.35
CA ALA A 38 4.83 -10.47 0.00
C ALA A 38 3.68 -11.42 0.38
N GLY A 39 2.57 -11.38 -0.36
CA GLY A 39 1.39 -12.23 -0.20
C GLY A 39 0.22 -11.69 -1.02
N GLU A 40 -0.71 -12.56 -1.41
CA GLU A 40 -1.90 -12.20 -2.19
C GLU A 40 -3.04 -13.17 -1.85
N ASP A 41 -4.27 -12.65 -1.86
CA ASP A 41 -5.50 -13.45 -1.85
C ASP A 41 -6.53 -12.85 -2.81
N ALA A 42 -7.76 -13.36 -2.78
CA ALA A 42 -8.82 -12.94 -3.69
C ALA A 42 -9.23 -11.45 -3.58
N VAL A 43 -8.89 -10.77 -2.47
CA VAL A 43 -9.35 -9.40 -2.19
C VAL A 43 -8.21 -8.41 -1.90
N LEU A 44 -6.98 -8.88 -1.70
CA LEU A 44 -5.82 -8.03 -1.47
C LEU A 44 -4.51 -8.56 -2.05
N ALA A 45 -3.58 -7.64 -2.32
CA ALA A 45 -2.18 -7.94 -2.64
C ALA A 45 -1.23 -7.14 -1.74
N GLN A 46 -0.17 -7.77 -1.26
CA GLN A 46 0.85 -7.17 -0.40
C GLN A 46 2.17 -7.08 -1.15
N LEU A 47 2.81 -5.92 -1.12
CA LEU A 47 4.14 -5.72 -1.71
C LEU A 47 5.10 -5.07 -0.72
N GLY A 48 6.39 -5.41 -0.88
CA GLY A 48 7.42 -5.04 0.07
C GLY A 48 8.83 -5.08 -0.50
N ALA A 49 9.78 -4.77 0.37
CA ALA A 49 11.21 -4.85 0.09
C ALA A 49 11.96 -5.20 1.38
N GLY A 50 13.08 -5.94 1.27
CA GLY A 50 13.89 -6.31 2.44
C GLY A 50 13.13 -7.10 3.51
N GLY A 51 12.19 -7.96 3.09
CA GLY A 51 11.37 -8.77 3.99
C GLY A 51 10.29 -8.00 4.75
N ARG A 52 10.04 -6.73 4.43
CA ARG A 52 9.00 -5.90 5.05
C ARG A 52 7.91 -5.56 4.05
N THR A 53 6.65 -5.79 4.41
CA THR A 53 5.50 -5.26 3.67
C THR A 53 5.47 -3.74 3.81
N LEU A 54 5.37 -3.05 2.68
CA LEU A 54 5.34 -1.59 2.61
C LEU A 54 3.98 -1.07 2.15
N ILE A 55 3.30 -1.82 1.27
CA ILE A 55 1.98 -1.47 0.75
C ILE A 55 1.06 -2.69 0.72
N VAL A 56 -0.22 -2.45 1.03
CA VAL A 56 -1.31 -3.41 0.86
C VAL A 56 -2.37 -2.79 -0.05
N LEU A 57 -2.61 -3.43 -1.18
CA LEU A 57 -3.63 -3.07 -2.16
C LEU A 57 -4.90 -3.87 -1.85
N HIS A 58 -6.00 -3.18 -1.59
CA HIS A 58 -7.32 -3.76 -1.35
C HIS A 58 -8.20 -3.53 -2.56
N ALA A 59 -9.00 -4.51 -2.95
CA ALA A 59 -10.08 -4.29 -3.88
C ALA A 59 -11.13 -3.30 -3.32
N GLY A 60 -11.95 -2.72 -4.19
CA GLY A 60 -13.16 -1.99 -3.80
C GLY A 60 -13.05 -0.48 -3.79
N ALA A 61 -12.11 0.12 -4.52
CA ALA A 61 -12.32 1.49 -4.97
C ALA A 61 -13.30 1.46 -6.16
N GLU A 62 -14.34 2.29 -6.12
CA GLU A 62 -15.35 2.33 -7.19
C GLU A 62 -14.93 3.27 -8.32
N VAL A 63 -14.24 4.36 -7.99
CA VAL A 63 -13.86 5.41 -8.93
C VAL A 63 -12.40 5.79 -8.73
N ALA A 64 -11.66 5.89 -9.83
CA ALA A 64 -10.31 6.42 -9.81
C ALA A 64 -10.35 7.92 -9.48
N LEU A 65 -9.50 8.36 -8.55
CA LEU A 65 -9.37 9.78 -8.28
C LEU A 65 -8.85 10.49 -9.54
N PRO A 66 -9.40 11.66 -9.89
CA PRO A 66 -8.87 12.44 -11.00
C PRO A 66 -7.41 12.74 -10.71
N GLN A 67 -6.55 12.53 -11.70
CA GLN A 67 -5.15 12.90 -11.57
C GLN A 67 -5.11 14.41 -11.33
N LYS A 68 -4.60 14.82 -10.16
CA LYS A 68 -4.32 16.24 -9.93
C LYS A 68 -3.27 16.65 -10.96
N SER A 69 -3.68 17.50 -11.90
CA SER A 69 -2.75 18.21 -12.77
C SER A 69 -1.74 18.93 -11.87
N ARG A 70 -0.47 18.62 -12.08
CA ARG A 70 0.65 19.13 -11.28
C ARG A 70 0.90 20.60 -11.59
#